data_AF-E0XWZ8-F1
#
_entry.id   AF-E0XWZ8-F1
#
_cell.length_a   1.000
_cell.length_b   1.000
_cell.length_c   1.000
_cell.angle_alpha   90.00
_cell.angle_beta   90.00
_cell.angle_gamma   90.00
#
_symmetry.space_group_name_H-M   'P 1'
#
loop_
_entity.id
_entity.type
_entity.pdbx_description
1 polymer ?
#
loop_
_entity_poly.entity_id
_entity_poly.type
_entity_poly.pdbx_seq_one_letter_code
_entity_poly.pdbx_strand_id
1 'polypeptide(L)'
;MEIFNELKTPASKEFEKLLKSKLSKTQIEEGKIIEGKINKITDKYVYLYCEGFKSDPVLDINELRGMGLGEKIKLGEMIPVLLEKLEHPRTGEIVVSASKAQKIKGWDTILSHYERNEPINGKIVSKVKGGFIVEHVETGSLAFLPGSQVDTSPVKDISKLMNVPQKFAIIKVDKLRGAGPPGL
;
A
#
# COMPACT_ATOMS: atom_id res chain seq x y z
N MET A 1 -27.67 23.29 -42.72
CA MET A 1 -26.24 22.91 -42.57
C MET A 1 -25.53 23.77 -41.51
N GLU A 2 -26.25 24.46 -40.62
CA GLU A 2 -25.67 25.45 -39.68
C GLU A 2 -25.41 24.91 -38.26
N ILE A 3 -25.81 23.67 -37.96
CA ILE A 3 -25.75 23.08 -36.62
C ILE A 3 -24.30 22.73 -36.20
N PHE A 4 -23.36 22.65 -37.16
CA PHE A 4 -21.97 22.24 -36.88
C PHE A 4 -21.03 23.40 -36.52
N ASN A 5 -21.44 24.66 -36.69
CA ASN A 5 -20.54 25.80 -36.46
C ASN A 5 -20.49 26.26 -34.98
N GLU A 6 -21.46 25.84 -34.16
CA GLU A 6 -21.50 26.14 -32.72
C GLU A 6 -20.49 25.33 -31.88
N LEU A 7 -19.97 24.22 -32.44
CA LEU A 7 -19.00 23.34 -31.75
C LEU A 7 -17.58 23.93 -31.68
N LYS A 8 -17.29 25.04 -32.36
CA LYS A 8 -15.95 25.68 -32.41
C LYS A 8 -15.85 27.00 -31.65
N THR A 9 -16.83 27.33 -30.82
CA THR A 9 -16.75 28.50 -29.94
C THR A 9 -15.62 28.34 -28.90
N PRO A 10 -15.04 29.44 -28.39
CA PRO A 10 -14.09 29.40 -27.29
C PRO A 10 -14.65 28.65 -26.08
N ALA A 11 -15.94 28.84 -25.79
CA ALA A 11 -16.67 28.15 -24.72
C ALA A 11 -16.74 26.62 -24.94
N SER A 12 -16.99 26.15 -26.18
CA SER A 12 -16.97 24.72 -26.52
C SER A 12 -15.58 24.10 -26.32
N LYS A 13 -14.51 24.81 -26.71
CA LYS A 13 -13.12 24.35 -26.51
C LYS A 13 -12.72 24.33 -25.04
N GLU A 14 -13.18 25.31 -24.26
CA GLU A 14 -12.94 25.36 -22.81
C GLU A 14 -13.69 24.25 -22.08
N PHE A 15 -14.94 23.99 -22.47
CA PHE A 15 -15.73 22.85 -22.01
C PHE A 15 -15.09 21.52 -22.39
N GLU A 16 -14.61 21.36 -23.64
CA GLU A 16 -13.89 20.17 -24.09
C GLU A 16 -12.60 19.95 -23.29
N LYS A 17 -11.87 21.03 -22.97
CA LYS A 17 -10.65 20.97 -22.16
C LYS A 17 -10.96 20.57 -20.71
N LEU A 18 -12.01 21.13 -20.12
CA LEU A 18 -12.49 20.76 -18.79
C LEU A 18 -12.96 19.30 -18.75
N LEU A 19 -13.75 18.87 -19.74
CA LEU A 19 -14.20 17.48 -19.91
C LEU A 19 -13.02 16.53 -20.05
N LYS A 20 -12.08 16.81 -20.95
CA LYS A 20 -10.88 16.00 -21.15
C LYS A 20 -10.05 15.91 -19.88
N SER A 21 -9.90 17.01 -19.14
CA SER A 21 -9.16 17.01 -17.87
C SER A 21 -9.84 16.20 -16.74
N LYS A 22 -11.17 16.16 -16.73
CA LYS A 22 -11.97 15.36 -15.80
C LYS A 22 -11.94 13.87 -16.18
N LEU A 23 -12.09 13.56 -17.47
CA LEU A 23 -12.11 12.19 -17.98
C LEU A 23 -10.73 11.53 -17.94
N SER A 24 -9.64 12.27 -18.24
CA SER A 24 -8.28 11.73 -18.26
C SER A 24 -7.71 11.45 -16.86
N LYS A 25 -8.20 12.14 -15.82
CA LYS A 25 -7.82 11.88 -14.42
C LYS A 25 -8.41 10.58 -13.86
N THR A 26 -9.33 9.93 -14.58
CA THR A 26 -10.07 8.76 -14.12
C THR A 26 -9.65 7.50 -14.86
N GLN A 27 -8.35 7.34 -15.13
CA GLN A 27 -7.81 6.03 -15.54
C GLN A 27 -7.72 5.15 -14.29
N ILE A 28 -8.82 4.46 -14.03
CA ILE A 28 -8.89 3.43 -13.01
C ILE A 28 -8.16 2.20 -13.55
N GLU A 29 -7.01 1.91 -12.95
CA GLU A 29 -6.15 0.79 -13.35
C GLU A 29 -5.95 -0.14 -12.16
N GLU A 30 -6.17 -1.43 -12.39
CA GLU A 30 -5.86 -2.49 -11.42
C GLU A 30 -4.37 -2.44 -11.04
N GLY A 31 -4.07 -2.75 -9.79
CA GLY A 31 -2.72 -2.66 -9.22
C GLY A 31 -2.30 -1.26 -8.75
N LYS A 32 -3.14 -0.23 -8.90
CA LYS A 32 -2.86 1.09 -8.32
C LYS A 32 -3.40 1.24 -6.90
N ILE A 33 -2.68 2.00 -6.09
CA ILE A 33 -3.15 2.43 -4.77
C ILE A 33 -4.02 3.66 -4.93
N ILE A 34 -5.20 3.62 -4.32
CA ILE A 34 -6.18 4.70 -4.27
C ILE A 34 -6.52 5.02 -2.81
N GLU A 35 -7.08 6.19 -2.56
CA GLU A 35 -7.64 6.53 -1.26
C GLU A 35 -9.15 6.35 -1.28
N GLY A 36 -9.66 5.53 -0.36
CA GLY A 36 -11.09 5.28 -0.19
C GLY A 36 -11.60 5.83 1.13
N LYS A 37 -12.75 6.50 1.09
CA LYS A 37 -13.43 6.98 2.30
C LYS A 37 -14.34 5.89 2.83
N ILE A 38 -14.25 5.53 4.10
CA ILE A 38 -15.12 4.51 4.69
C ILE A 38 -16.58 5.00 4.66
N ASN A 39 -17.43 4.34 3.87
CA ASN A 39 -18.84 4.67 3.71
C ASN A 39 -19.73 3.79 4.60
N LYS A 40 -19.43 2.49 4.67
CA LYS A 40 -20.21 1.52 5.46
C LYS A 40 -19.31 0.42 6.00
N ILE A 41 -19.54 0.02 7.25
CA ILE A 41 -18.85 -1.08 7.91
C ILE A 41 -19.88 -2.17 8.23
N THR A 42 -19.55 -3.43 7.94
CA THR A 42 -20.33 -4.62 8.28
C THR A 42 -19.43 -5.65 8.95
N ASP A 43 -20.00 -6.74 9.47
CA ASP A 43 -19.23 -7.79 10.16
C ASP A 43 -18.21 -8.52 9.29
N LYS A 44 -18.38 -8.46 7.96
CA LYS A 44 -17.52 -9.13 6.96
C LYS A 44 -16.78 -8.17 6.04
N TYR A 45 -17.44 -7.06 5.66
CA TYR A 45 -16.91 -6.17 4.64
C TYR A 45 -16.97 -4.70 5.06
N VAL A 46 -16.03 -3.93 4.55
CA VAL A 46 -16.00 -2.47 4.60
C VAL A 46 -16.19 -1.94 3.18
N TYR A 47 -17.18 -1.08 3.00
CA TYR A 47 -17.46 -0.43 1.73
C TYR A 47 -16.84 0.95 1.74
N LEU A 48 -16.08 1.24 0.69
CA LEU A 48 -15.37 2.50 0.52
C LEU A 48 -16.07 3.33 -0.56
N TYR A 49 -16.08 4.64 -0.37
CA TYR A 49 -16.41 5.60 -1.40
C TYR A 49 -15.11 6.08 -2.04
N CYS A 50 -14.98 5.90 -3.35
CA CYS A 50 -13.85 6.34 -4.15
C CYS A 50 -14.38 7.14 -5.36
N GLU A 51 -13.83 8.33 -5.60
CA GLU A 51 -14.22 9.14 -6.76
C GLU A 51 -13.89 8.40 -8.06
N GLY A 52 -14.83 8.41 -9.01
CA GLY A 52 -14.66 7.77 -10.33
C GLY A 52 -15.16 6.34 -10.43
N PHE A 53 -15.45 5.67 -9.32
CA PHE A 53 -16.01 4.32 -9.34
C PHE A 53 -17.55 4.34 -9.45
N LYS A 54 -18.10 3.35 -10.17
CA LYS A 54 -19.56 3.19 -10.34
C LYS A 54 -20.24 2.58 -9.11
N SER A 55 -19.49 1.81 -8.35
CA SER A 55 -19.92 1.13 -7.13
C SER A 55 -18.87 1.32 -6.05
N ASP A 56 -19.28 1.16 -4.79
CA ASP A 56 -18.39 1.26 -3.63
C ASP A 56 -17.44 0.05 -3.61
N PRO A 57 -16.11 0.25 -3.61
CA PRO A 57 -15.18 -0.87 -3.48
C PRO A 57 -15.31 -1.58 -2.14
N VAL A 58 -15.12 -2.90 -2.18
CA VAL A 58 -15.30 -3.81 -1.07
C VAL A 58 -13.94 -4.27 -0.54
N LEU A 59 -13.75 -4.08 0.76
CA LEU A 59 -12.58 -4.51 1.53
C LEU A 59 -12.99 -5.57 2.56
N ASP A 60 -12.24 -6.65 2.68
CA ASP A 60 -12.46 -7.65 3.74
C ASP A 60 -12.03 -7.08 5.11
N ILE A 61 -12.94 -7.10 6.09
CA ILE A 61 -12.65 -6.58 7.44
C ILE A 61 -11.54 -7.39 8.15
N ASN A 62 -11.33 -8.65 7.76
CA ASN A 62 -10.28 -9.48 8.34
C ASN A 62 -8.88 -8.97 7.98
N GLU A 63 -8.71 -8.28 6.85
CA GLU A 63 -7.43 -7.62 6.54
C GLU A 63 -7.12 -6.51 7.55
N LEU A 64 -8.13 -5.70 7.87
CA LEU A 64 -8.00 -4.62 8.85
C LEU A 64 -7.75 -5.15 10.25
N ARG A 65 -8.40 -6.25 10.63
CA ARG A 65 -8.12 -6.96 11.88
C ARG A 65 -6.69 -7.49 11.93
N GLY A 66 -6.20 -8.09 10.85
CA GLY A 66 -4.83 -8.58 10.73
C GLY A 66 -3.78 -7.47 10.85
N MET A 67 -4.12 -6.25 10.45
CA MET A 67 -3.28 -5.05 10.61
C MET A 67 -3.39 -4.39 11.98
N GLY A 68 -4.24 -4.90 12.90
CA GLY A 68 -4.52 -4.27 14.19
C GLY A 68 -5.34 -2.98 14.09
N LEU A 69 -6.02 -2.78 12.96
CA LEU A 69 -6.90 -1.64 12.67
C LEU A 69 -8.39 -1.96 12.83
N GLY A 70 -8.75 -3.23 13.08
CA GLY A 70 -10.14 -3.70 13.08
C GLY A 70 -11.12 -2.90 13.95
N GLU A 71 -10.70 -2.43 15.13
CA GLU A 71 -11.54 -1.61 16.03
C GLU A 71 -11.26 -0.10 15.92
N LYS A 72 -10.22 0.28 15.17
CA LYS A 72 -9.78 1.67 15.04
C LYS A 72 -10.46 2.41 13.90
N ILE A 73 -10.99 1.68 12.93
CA ILE A 73 -11.64 2.26 11.75
C ILE A 73 -12.95 2.97 12.10
N LYS A 74 -13.15 4.15 11.53
CA LYS A 74 -14.39 4.93 11.71
C LYS A 74 -15.03 5.28 10.38
N LEU A 75 -16.35 5.41 10.38
CA LEU A 75 -17.08 5.94 9.24
C LEU A 75 -16.54 7.33 8.87
N GLY A 76 -16.31 7.54 7.58
CA GLY A 76 -15.79 8.79 7.02
C GLY A 76 -14.28 8.94 7.01
N GLU A 77 -13.52 7.99 7.58
CA GLU A 77 -12.05 8.00 7.54
C GLU A 77 -11.51 7.65 6.14
N MET A 78 -10.37 8.23 5.77
CA MET A 78 -9.68 7.91 4.52
C MET A 78 -8.66 6.80 4.75
N ILE A 79 -8.72 5.75 3.93
CA ILE A 79 -7.81 4.61 3.99
C ILE A 79 -7.17 4.36 2.62
N PRO A 80 -5.84 4.19 2.54
CA PRO A 80 -5.20 3.76 1.31
C PRO A 80 -5.46 2.28 1.04
N VAL A 81 -5.92 1.96 -0.17
CA VAL A 81 -6.21 0.59 -0.60
C VAL A 81 -5.68 0.33 -2.00
N LEU A 82 -5.30 -0.90 -2.28
CA LEU A 82 -4.85 -1.36 -3.59
C LEU A 82 -6.08 -1.83 -4.36
N LEU A 83 -6.29 -1.33 -5.58
CA LEU A 83 -7.30 -1.85 -6.47
C LEU A 83 -6.86 -3.22 -6.99
N GLU A 84 -7.49 -4.29 -6.53
CA GLU A 84 -7.15 -5.64 -6.99
C GLU A 84 -7.89 -5.99 -8.27
N LYS A 85 -9.20 -5.76 -8.27
CA LYS A 85 -10.08 -6.09 -9.39
C LYS A 85 -11.16 -5.05 -9.53
N LEU A 86 -11.38 -4.61 -10.76
CA LEU A 86 -12.49 -3.73 -11.11
C LEU A 86 -13.83 -4.45 -11.07
N GLU A 87 -13.84 -5.74 -11.42
CA GLU A 87 -15.06 -6.54 -11.42
C GLU A 87 -14.76 -7.98 -11.00
N HIS A 88 -15.27 -8.36 -9.83
CA HIS A 88 -15.10 -9.72 -9.33
C HIS A 88 -15.96 -10.71 -10.15
N PRO A 89 -15.39 -11.81 -10.69
CA PRO A 89 -16.09 -12.69 -11.64
C PRO A 89 -17.41 -13.33 -11.15
N ARG A 90 -17.64 -13.38 -9.83
CA ARG A 90 -18.84 -13.97 -9.23
C ARG A 90 -19.81 -12.96 -8.64
N THR A 91 -19.33 -11.80 -8.22
CA THR A 91 -20.13 -10.83 -7.45
C THR A 91 -20.31 -9.51 -8.19
N GLY A 92 -19.50 -9.23 -9.22
CA GLY A 92 -19.49 -7.94 -9.94
C GLY A 92 -18.95 -6.77 -9.12
N GLU A 93 -18.41 -7.04 -7.92
CA GLU A 93 -17.93 -6.01 -7.01
C GLU A 93 -16.49 -5.60 -7.34
N ILE A 94 -16.15 -4.35 -7.03
CA ILE A 94 -14.77 -3.85 -7.07
C ILE A 94 -14.07 -4.32 -5.80
N VAL A 95 -12.97 -5.06 -5.93
CA VAL A 95 -12.25 -5.64 -4.80
C VAL A 95 -10.98 -4.84 -4.54
N VAL A 96 -10.77 -4.48 -3.28
CA VAL A 96 -9.59 -3.72 -2.84
C VAL A 96 -8.93 -4.37 -1.62
N SER A 97 -7.64 -4.09 -1.43
CA SER A 97 -6.87 -4.58 -0.28
C SER A 97 -6.07 -3.47 0.40
N ALA A 98 -6.35 -3.25 1.69
CA ALA A 98 -5.57 -2.35 2.54
C ALA A 98 -4.21 -2.96 2.92
N SER A 99 -4.18 -4.27 3.16
CA SER A 99 -2.95 -4.96 3.58
C SER A 99 -1.90 -4.97 2.47
N LYS A 100 -2.31 -5.17 1.21
CA LYS A 100 -1.41 -5.07 0.05
C LYS A 100 -0.94 -3.64 -0.21
N ALA A 101 -1.82 -2.65 -0.06
CA ALA A 101 -1.43 -1.25 -0.16
C ALA A 101 -0.36 -0.87 0.87
N GLN A 102 -0.52 -1.30 2.12
CA GLN A 102 0.49 -1.06 3.16
C GLN A 102 1.83 -1.71 2.81
N LYS A 103 1.83 -2.95 2.28
CA LYS A 103 3.06 -3.63 1.87
C LYS A 103 3.78 -2.89 0.75
N ILE A 104 3.06 -2.45 -0.27
CA ILE A 104 3.63 -1.70 -1.40
C ILE A 104 4.21 -0.36 -0.91
N LYS A 105 3.43 0.42 -0.15
CA LYS A 105 3.92 1.69 0.43
C LYS A 105 5.15 1.46 1.31
N GLY A 106 5.11 0.42 2.15
CA GLY A 106 6.24 0.07 3.01
C GLY A 106 7.49 -0.30 2.22
N TRP A 107 7.32 -1.03 1.13
CA TRP A 107 8.40 -1.35 0.21
C TRP A 107 9.00 -0.10 -0.45
N ASP A 108 8.16 0.82 -0.92
CA ASP A 108 8.60 2.09 -1.51
C ASP A 108 9.40 2.92 -0.49
N THR A 109 8.96 2.97 0.77
CA THR A 109 9.71 3.61 1.85
C THR A 109 11.09 2.97 2.04
N ILE A 110 11.17 1.64 2.13
CA ILE A 110 12.45 0.93 2.27
C ILE A 110 13.39 1.20 1.08
N LEU A 111 12.85 1.16 -0.14
CA LEU A 111 13.62 1.45 -1.35
C LEU A 111 14.16 2.88 -1.34
N SER A 112 13.34 3.83 -0.89
CA SER A 112 13.72 5.23 -0.77
C SER A 112 14.87 5.44 0.23
N HIS A 113 14.84 4.77 1.38
CA HIS A 113 15.96 4.79 2.33
C HIS A 113 17.22 4.16 1.76
N TYR A 114 17.09 3.05 1.02
CA TYR A 114 18.23 2.40 0.36
C TYR A 114 18.88 3.32 -0.69
N GLU A 115 18.08 3.98 -1.54
CA GLU A 115 18.57 4.91 -2.56
C GLU A 115 19.28 6.14 -1.95
N ARG A 116 18.84 6.57 -0.76
CA ARG A 116 19.48 7.67 -0.01
C ARG A 116 20.63 7.23 0.90
N ASN A 117 20.95 5.94 0.97
CA ASN A 117 21.88 5.37 1.96
C ASN A 117 21.56 5.76 3.41
N GLU A 118 20.27 5.87 3.74
CA GLU A 118 19.80 6.22 5.07
C GLU A 118 19.53 4.96 5.90
N PRO A 119 19.89 4.97 7.20
CA PRO A 119 19.52 3.87 8.08
C PRO A 119 18.03 3.90 8.39
N ILE A 120 17.44 2.72 8.55
CA ILE A 120 16.05 2.52 8.96
C ILE A 120 15.95 2.15 10.44
N ASN A 121 14.84 2.49 11.09
CA ASN A 121 14.56 2.05 12.46
C ASN A 121 13.89 0.68 12.44
N GLY A 122 14.61 -0.37 12.87
CA GLY A 122 14.11 -1.73 12.92
C GLY A 122 14.17 -2.33 14.32
N LYS A 123 13.48 -3.44 14.56
CA LYS A 123 13.61 -4.24 15.78
C LYS A 123 13.75 -5.71 15.41
N ILE A 124 14.56 -6.45 16.14
CA ILE A 124 14.71 -7.89 15.92
C ILE A 124 13.49 -8.61 16.48
N VAL A 125 12.75 -9.32 15.63
CA VAL A 125 11.50 -9.99 16.03
C VAL A 125 11.64 -11.51 16.15
N SER A 126 12.61 -12.10 15.44
CA SER A 126 12.81 -13.55 15.48
C SER A 126 14.25 -13.95 15.15
N LYS A 127 14.66 -15.11 15.65
CA LYS A 127 15.94 -15.76 15.34
C LYS A 127 15.69 -16.92 14.38
N VAL A 128 16.47 -16.99 13.30
CA VAL A 128 16.39 -18.04 12.28
C VAL A 128 17.76 -18.70 12.09
N LYS A 129 17.81 -19.80 11.33
CA LYS A 129 19.10 -20.41 10.96
C LYS A 129 19.92 -19.39 10.15
N GLY A 130 21.09 -19.01 10.66
CA GLY A 130 22.02 -18.09 9.99
C GLY A 130 21.84 -16.59 10.32
N GLY A 131 20.85 -16.19 11.13
CA GLY A 131 20.67 -14.79 11.46
C GLY A 131 19.35 -14.47 12.16
N PHE A 132 18.81 -13.30 11.86
CA PHE A 132 17.66 -12.71 12.54
C PHE A 132 16.69 -12.10 11.53
N ILE A 133 15.42 -12.03 11.92
CA ILE A 133 14.41 -11.26 11.21
C ILE A 133 14.26 -9.92 11.92
N VAL A 134 14.43 -8.84 11.16
CA VAL A 134 14.24 -7.47 11.59
C VAL A 134 12.95 -6.96 11.00
N GLU A 135 12.08 -6.41 11.83
CA GLU A 135 10.87 -5.70 11.40
C GLU A 135 11.17 -4.19 11.39
N HIS A 136 10.94 -3.53 10.26
CA HIS A 136 10.98 -2.08 10.16
C HIS A 136 9.82 -1.47 10.95
N VAL A 137 10.12 -0.59 11.90
CA VAL A 137 9.16 -0.08 12.88
C VAL A 137 8.04 0.73 12.24
N GLU A 138 8.35 1.51 11.19
CA GLU A 138 7.37 2.40 10.56
C GLU A 138 6.43 1.66 9.60
N THR A 139 6.95 0.68 8.86
CA THR A 139 6.21 0.03 7.77
C THR A 139 5.77 -1.39 8.08
N GLY A 140 6.32 -2.01 9.14
CA GLY A 140 6.15 -3.44 9.43
C GLY A 140 6.86 -4.37 8.43
N SER A 141 7.68 -3.82 7.53
CA SER A 141 8.39 -4.61 6.51
C SER A 141 9.44 -5.51 7.17
N LEU A 142 9.51 -6.78 6.74
CA LEU A 142 10.46 -7.75 7.28
C LEU A 142 11.73 -7.79 6.44
N ALA A 143 12.88 -7.83 7.11
CA ALA A 143 14.20 -7.95 6.51
C ALA A 143 15.03 -9.03 7.22
N PHE A 144 16.01 -9.59 6.52
CA PHE A 144 16.93 -10.56 7.07
C PHE A 144 18.25 -9.87 7.48
N LEU A 145 18.67 -10.10 8.73
CA LEU A 145 19.95 -9.66 9.28
C LEU A 145 20.87 -10.88 9.47
N PRO A 146 21.96 -11.02 8.70
CA PRO A 146 22.92 -12.11 8.87
C PRO A 146 23.55 -12.09 10.26
N GLY A 147 23.74 -13.25 10.87
CA GLY A 147 24.32 -13.35 12.22
C GLY A 147 25.72 -12.74 12.34
N SER A 148 26.51 -12.75 11.26
CA SER A 148 27.84 -12.13 11.19
C SER A 148 27.81 -10.60 11.19
N GLN A 149 26.65 -9.97 10.98
CA GLN A 149 26.49 -8.51 10.91
C GLN A 149 25.84 -7.93 12.18
N VAL A 150 25.62 -8.76 13.22
CA VAL A 150 24.96 -8.33 14.47
C VAL A 150 25.93 -7.64 15.40
N ASP A 151 27.17 -8.13 15.51
CA ASP A 151 28.19 -7.52 16.35
C ASP A 151 29.60 -8.00 15.97
N THR A 152 30.60 -7.19 16.29
CA THR A 152 32.04 -7.43 16.09
C THR A 152 32.66 -8.34 17.15
N SER A 153 31.98 -8.56 18.28
CA SER A 153 32.41 -9.46 19.36
C SER A 153 31.52 -10.71 19.43
N PRO A 154 32.02 -11.86 19.93
CA PRO A 154 31.19 -13.03 20.18
C PRO A 154 30.12 -12.69 21.22
N VAL A 155 28.89 -12.42 20.77
CA VAL A 155 27.80 -11.96 21.63
C VAL A 155 27.39 -13.10 22.56
N LYS A 156 27.64 -12.92 23.86
CA LYS A 156 27.30 -13.91 24.90
C LYS A 156 25.79 -14.05 25.11
N ASP A 157 24.99 -13.03 24.77
CA ASP A 157 23.54 -13.10 24.88
C ASP A 157 22.82 -12.06 23.98
N ILE A 158 22.30 -12.52 22.83
CA ILE A 158 21.58 -11.68 21.84
C ILE A 158 20.15 -11.38 22.29
N SER A 159 19.66 -12.06 23.34
CA SER A 159 18.29 -11.90 23.85
C SER A 159 17.98 -10.46 24.25
N LYS A 160 19.00 -9.68 24.64
CA LYS A 160 18.88 -8.27 25.02
C LYS A 160 18.58 -7.33 23.84
N LEU A 161 18.85 -7.76 22.60
CA LEU A 161 18.61 -6.98 21.39
C LEU A 161 17.24 -7.29 20.76
N MET A 162 16.55 -8.32 21.26
CA MET A 162 15.22 -8.71 20.80
C MET A 162 14.19 -7.65 21.14
N ASN A 163 13.33 -7.30 20.19
CA ASN A 163 12.26 -6.31 20.30
C ASN A 163 12.72 -4.90 20.70
N VAL A 164 14.02 -4.60 20.64
CA VAL A 164 14.56 -3.26 20.90
C VAL A 164 14.74 -2.51 19.57
N PRO A 165 14.08 -1.34 19.38
CA PRO A 165 14.27 -0.50 18.21
C PRO A 165 15.69 0.02 18.09
N GLN A 166 16.31 -0.18 16.93
CA GLN A 166 17.69 0.15 16.60
C GLN A 166 17.80 0.59 15.14
N LYS A 167 18.88 1.30 14.81
CA LYS A 167 19.15 1.72 13.44
C LYS A 167 19.87 0.62 12.66
N PHE A 168 19.39 0.31 11.46
CA PHE A 168 19.98 -0.68 10.56
C PHE A 168 20.29 -0.03 9.21
N ALA A 169 21.48 -0.29 8.67
CA ALA A 169 21.83 0.07 7.31
C ALA A 169 21.32 -0.98 6.32
N ILE A 170 20.73 -0.55 5.21
CA ILE A 170 20.26 -1.45 4.16
C ILE A 170 21.43 -1.70 3.20
N ILE A 171 21.91 -2.94 3.14
CA ILE A 171 23.05 -3.32 2.27
C ILE A 171 22.61 -3.79 0.90
N LYS A 172 21.45 -4.47 0.82
CA LYS A 172 20.93 -5.03 -0.43
C LYS A 172 19.42 -5.11 -0.38
N VAL A 173 18.78 -4.77 -1.50
CA VAL A 173 17.34 -4.88 -1.71
C VAL A 173 17.08 -5.79 -2.90
N ASP A 174 16.26 -6.82 -2.72
CA ASP A 174 15.83 -7.70 -3.80
C ASP A 174 14.46 -7.26 -4.35
N LYS A 175 14.49 -6.59 -5.50
CA LYS A 175 13.30 -6.01 -6.16
C LYS A 175 12.29 -7.06 -6.64
N LEU A 176 12.72 -8.31 -6.85
CA LEU A 176 11.83 -9.38 -7.36
C LEU A 176 11.00 -10.05 -6.25
N ARG A 177 11.47 -9.97 -5.00
CA ARG A 177 10.86 -10.68 -3.86
C ARG A 177 10.12 -9.77 -2.88
N GLY A 178 10.42 -8.46 -2.88
CA GLY A 178 9.89 -7.52 -1.89
C GLY A 178 8.46 -7.01 -2.10
N ALA A 179 8.03 -6.86 -3.35
CA ALA A 179 6.75 -6.20 -3.68
C ALA A 179 5.53 -7.15 -3.72
N GLY A 180 5.70 -8.45 -3.51
CA GLY A 180 4.77 -9.44 -4.07
C GLY A 180 4.88 -9.47 -5.61
N PRO A 181 4.37 -10.50 -6.29
CA PRO A 181 4.62 -10.70 -7.71
C PRO A 181 4.11 -9.50 -8.53
N PRO A 182 4.94 -8.88 -9.38
CA PRO A 182 4.47 -8.02 -10.46
C PRO A 182 3.94 -8.93 -11.56
N GLY A 183 2.62 -9.18 -11.55
CA GLY A 183 1.99 -10.07 -12.51
C GLY A 183 0.81 -10.83 -11.93
N LEU A 184 -0.29 -10.10 -11.70
CA LEU A 184 -1.64 -10.59 -11.91
C LEU A 184 -2.33 -9.60 -12.84
#